data_AF-S2YJM7-F1
#
_entry.id   AF-S2YJM7-F1
#
_cell.length_a   1.000
_cell.length_b   1.000
_cell.length_c   1.000
_cell.angle_alpha   90.00
_cell.angle_beta   90.00
_cell.angle_gamma   90.00
#
_symmetry.space_group_name_H-M   'P 1'
#
loop_
_entity.id
_entity.type
_entity.pdbx_description
1 polymer ?
#
loop_
_entity_poly.entity_id
_entity_poly.type
_entity_poly.pdbx_seq_one_letter_code
_entity_poly.pdbx_strand_id
1 'polypeptide(L)'
;MGTADERGPERGGARAGGDFEIRIKGRVGSAFRSAFAELTVTVNPPETVLHGAGLDQAALYGILDRIQALGLELVEVRRLNGP
;
A
#
# COMPACT_ATOMS: atom_id res chain seq x y z
N MET A 1 48.64 14.56 7.29
CA MET A 1 47.68 15.38 8.05
C MET A 1 46.67 15.93 7.06
N GLY A 2 45.46 15.41 6.88
CA GLY A 2 44.77 14.23 7.37
C GLY A 2 43.66 13.92 6.36
N THR A 3 43.42 12.62 6.13
CA THR A 3 42.14 11.98 5.70
C THR A 3 41.37 12.67 4.56
N ALA A 4 41.40 12.24 3.29
CA ALA A 4 41.04 10.91 2.76
C ALA A 4 39.91 10.22 3.53
N ASP A 5 38.75 10.16 2.86
CA ASP A 5 37.59 9.30 3.16
C ASP A 5 36.73 9.69 4.37
N GLU A 6 35.62 10.38 4.10
CA GLU A 6 34.38 10.16 4.84
C GLU A 6 33.20 10.09 3.85
N ARG A 7 33.12 8.89 3.24
CA ARG A 7 31.90 8.08 3.04
C ARG A 7 30.71 8.73 2.33
N GLY A 8 30.40 8.13 1.17
CA GLY A 8 29.27 8.44 0.31
C GLY A 8 27.91 8.40 1.00
N PRO A 9 26.86 8.88 0.30
CA PRO A 9 25.51 8.92 0.87
C PRO A 9 25.16 7.51 1.32
N GLU A 10 24.85 7.36 2.59
CA GLU A 10 24.36 6.14 3.19
C GLU A 10 23.06 5.78 2.49
N ARG A 11 23.17 5.11 1.34
CA ARG A 11 22.11 4.35 0.70
C ARG A 11 21.86 3.10 1.55
N GLY A 12 21.55 3.31 2.83
CA GLY A 12 20.67 2.38 3.53
C GLY A 12 19.37 2.44 2.75
N GLY A 13 19.07 1.40 1.99
CA GLY A 13 17.85 1.31 1.21
C GLY A 13 16.65 1.53 2.14
N ALA A 14 16.19 2.77 2.24
CA ALA A 14 14.84 3.06 2.63
C ALA A 14 14.01 2.23 1.66
N ARG A 15 13.42 1.14 2.14
CA ARG A 15 12.43 0.37 1.39
C ARG A 15 11.49 1.42 0.81
N ALA A 16 11.57 1.66 -0.49
CA ALA A 16 11.02 2.86 -1.09
C ALA A 16 9.50 2.76 -1.03
N GLY A 17 8.93 3.19 0.10
CA GLY A 17 7.51 3.24 0.34
C GLY A 17 6.87 4.11 -0.73
N GLY A 18 5.65 3.78 -1.09
CA GLY A 18 4.88 4.56 -2.05
C GLY A 18 3.44 4.68 -1.58
N ASP A 19 2.76 5.68 -2.09
CA ASP A 19 1.32 5.77 -1.96
C ASP A 19 0.71 4.84 -3.00
N PHE A 20 -0.29 4.06 -2.58
CA PHE A 20 -0.99 3.12 -3.45
C PHE A 20 -2.48 3.27 -3.33
N GLU A 21 -3.13 3.12 -4.47
CA GLU A 21 -4.57 2.97 -4.61
C GLU A 21 -4.86 1.54 -5.05
N ILE A 22 -5.71 0.84 -4.30
CA ILE A 22 -6.06 -0.56 -4.55
C ILE A 22 -7.58 -0.61 -4.70
N ARG A 23 -8.05 -1.06 -5.85
CA ARG A 23 -9.49 -1.18 -6.15
C ARG A 23 -9.90 -2.63 -6.09
N ILE A 24 -11.03 -2.89 -5.46
CA ILE A 24 -11.62 -4.23 -5.35
C ILE A 24 -13.10 -4.18 -5.74
N LYS A 25 -13.63 -5.29 -6.29
CA LYS A 25 -15.06 -5.38 -6.59
C LYS A 25 -15.88 -5.67 -5.35
N GLY A 26 -17.11 -5.18 -5.37
CA GLY A 26 -18.13 -5.49 -4.39
C GLY A 26 -18.29 -4.42 -3.32
N ARG A 27 -19.38 -4.57 -2.56
CA ARG A 27 -19.65 -3.75 -1.39
C ARG A 27 -18.94 -4.37 -0.20
N VAL A 28 -18.05 -3.60 0.40
CA VAL A 28 -17.37 -4.03 1.61
C VAL A 28 -18.25 -3.83 2.84
N GLY A 29 -18.45 -4.91 3.61
CA GLY A 29 -19.17 -4.86 4.88
C GLY A 29 -18.35 -4.24 6.01
N SER A 30 -18.93 -4.17 7.22
CA SER A 30 -18.25 -3.66 8.42
C SER A 30 -16.98 -4.45 8.75
N ALA A 31 -17.01 -5.78 8.63
CA ALA A 31 -15.86 -6.66 8.88
C ALA A 31 -14.66 -6.34 7.99
N PHE A 32 -14.90 -5.96 6.73
CA PHE A 32 -13.84 -5.52 5.83
C PHE A 32 -13.21 -4.21 6.32
N ARG A 33 -14.02 -3.22 6.71
CA ARG A 33 -13.48 -1.94 7.20
C ARG A 33 -12.59 -2.14 8.43
N SER A 34 -12.94 -3.08 9.31
CA SER A 34 -12.08 -3.47 10.43
C SER A 34 -10.80 -4.16 9.98
N ALA A 35 -10.88 -4.99 8.95
CA ALA A 35 -9.73 -5.69 8.37
C ALA A 35 -8.80 -4.79 7.56
N PHE A 36 -9.16 -3.54 7.25
CA PHE A 36 -8.30 -2.58 6.54
C PHE A 36 -8.32 -1.21 7.22
N ALA A 37 -8.43 -1.20 8.56
CA ALA A 37 -8.52 0.03 9.34
C ALA A 37 -7.25 0.89 9.27
N GLU A 38 -6.13 0.29 8.88
CA GLU A 38 -4.87 0.99 8.60
C GLU A 38 -4.88 1.74 7.25
N LEU A 39 -5.89 1.51 6.40
CA LEU A 39 -6.05 2.14 5.10
C LEU A 39 -7.23 3.11 5.10
N THR A 40 -7.17 4.10 4.20
CA THR A 40 -8.35 4.91 3.91
C THR A 40 -9.26 4.14 2.96
N VAL A 41 -10.46 3.78 3.44
CA VAL A 41 -11.45 3.01 2.68
C VAL A 41 -12.56 3.91 2.14
N THR A 42 -12.68 4.00 0.82
CA THR A 42 -13.76 4.72 0.13
C THR A 42 -14.63 3.73 -0.63
N VAL A 43 -15.92 3.69 -0.33
CA VAL A 43 -16.87 2.81 -1.04
C VAL A 43 -17.46 3.56 -2.24
N ASN A 44 -17.15 3.10 -3.46
CA ASN A 44 -17.66 3.65 -4.72
C ASN A 44 -18.35 2.55 -5.52
N PRO A 45 -19.64 2.24 -5.23
CA PRO A 45 -20.34 1.12 -5.84
C PRO A 45 -20.26 1.16 -7.37
N PRO A 46 -19.93 0.05 -8.05
CA PRO A 46 -19.86 -1.33 -7.54
C PRO A 46 -18.52 -1.75 -6.90
N GLU A 47 -17.60 -0.81 -6.66
CA GLU A 47 -16.24 -1.07 -6.18
C GLU A 47 -15.96 -0.45 -4.80
N THR A 48 -14.83 -0.84 -4.22
CA THR A 48 -14.24 -0.20 -3.05
C THR A 48 -12.80 0.17 -3.35
N VAL A 49 -12.41 1.37 -2.96
CA VAL A 49 -11.05 1.90 -3.14
C VAL A 49 -10.37 1.96 -1.77
N LEU A 50 -9.19 1.38 -1.70
CA LEU A 50 -8.29 1.42 -0.55
C LEU A 50 -7.10 2.31 -0.88
N HIS A 51 -6.82 3.29 -0.04
CA HIS A 51 -5.61 4.10 -0.16
C HIS A 51 -4.68 3.79 1.02
N GLY A 52 -3.45 3.41 0.69
CA GLY A 52 -2.38 3.24 1.66
C GLY A 52 -1.25 4.22 1.36
N ALA A 53 -0.84 4.99 2.37
CA ALA A 53 0.24 5.95 2.26
C ALA A 53 1.55 5.36 2.78
N GLY A 54 2.66 5.65 2.09
CA GLY A 54 4.00 5.20 2.50
C GLY A 54 4.15 3.68 2.64
N LEU A 55 3.37 2.90 1.92
CA LEU A 55 3.43 1.44 1.99
C LEU A 55 4.72 0.95 1.34
N ASP A 56 5.49 0.15 2.08
CA ASP A 56 6.55 -0.63 1.47
C ASP A 56 5.99 -1.86 0.74
N GLN A 57 6.87 -2.59 0.05
CA GLN A 57 6.47 -3.74 -0.73
C GLN A 57 5.85 -4.86 0.13
N ALA A 58 6.32 -5.04 1.37
CA ALA A 58 5.81 -6.08 2.25
C ALA A 58 4.41 -5.74 2.77
N ALA A 59 4.17 -4.47 3.12
CA ALA A 59 2.86 -3.97 3.49
C ALA A 59 1.85 -4.11 2.34
N LEU A 60 2.26 -3.75 1.12
CA LEU A 60 1.42 -3.94 -0.08
C LEU A 60 1.04 -5.41 -0.27
N TYR A 61 2.00 -6.34 -0.23
CA TYR A 61 1.71 -7.77 -0.38
C TYR A 61 0.81 -8.30 0.75
N GLY A 62 0.99 -7.84 1.99
CA GLY A 62 0.11 -8.21 3.09
C GLY A 62 -1.34 -7.78 2.88
N ILE A 63 -1.57 -6.61 2.27
CA ILE A 63 -2.91 -6.14 1.90
C ILE A 63 -3.51 -7.03 0.80
N LEU A 64 -2.72 -7.35 -0.24
CA LEU A 64 -3.19 -8.21 -1.34
C LEU A 64 -3.52 -9.64 -0.89
N ASP A 65 -2.72 -10.20 0.02
CA ASP A 65 -2.97 -11.50 0.63
C ASP A 65 -4.27 -11.49 1.44
N ARG A 66 -4.50 -10.43 2.23
CA ARG A 66 -5.75 -10.25 2.99
C ARG A 66 -6.98 -10.13 2.09
N ILE A 67 -6.86 -9.43 0.95
CA ILE A 67 -7.93 -9.35 -0.06
C ILE A 67 -8.28 -10.75 -0.59
N GLN A 68 -7.27 -11.56 -0.93
CA GLN A 68 -7.47 -12.94 -1.40
C GLN A 68 -8.06 -13.84 -0.31
N ALA A 69 -7.58 -13.75 0.92
CA ALA A 69 -8.07 -14.53 2.06
C ALA A 69 -9.55 -14.25 2.38
N LEU A 70 -10.03 -13.03 2.09
CA LEU A 70 -11.43 -12.64 2.23
C LEU A 70 -12.29 -13.00 0.99
N GLY A 71 -11.71 -13.61 -0.05
CA GLY A 71 -12.40 -13.97 -1.29
C GLY A 71 -12.82 -12.77 -2.14
N LEU A 72 -12.14 -11.64 -1.99
CA LEU A 72 -12.45 -10.40 -2.70
C LEU A 72 -11.70 -10.34 -4.03
N GLU A 73 -12.36 -9.80 -5.05
CA GLU A 73 -11.77 -9.66 -6.37
C GLU A 73 -10.97 -8.35 -6.45
N LEU A 74 -9.65 -8.47 -6.64
CA LEU A 74 -8.78 -7.35 -6.94
C LEU A 74 -9.02 -6.87 -8.38
N VAL A 75 -9.32 -5.57 -8.52
CA VAL A 75 -9.56 -4.92 -9.81
C VAL A 75 -8.30 -4.24 -10.32
N GLU A 76 -7.67 -3.43 -9.48
CA GLU A 76 -6.55 -2.58 -9.87
C GLU A 76 -5.62 -2.34 -8.68
N VAL A 77 -4.32 -2.26 -8.95
CA VAL A 77 -3.33 -1.72 -8.02
C VAL A 77 -2.57 -0.64 -8.76
N ARG A 78 -2.65 0.59 -8.26
CA ARG A 78 -2.02 1.76 -8.86
C ARG A 78 -1.10 2.41 -7.84
N ARG A 79 0.18 2.52 -8.18
CA ARG A 79 1.10 3.37 -7.42
C ARG A 79 0.76 4.82 -7.73
N LEU A 80 0.46 5.59 -6.69
CA LEU A 80 0.31 7.03 -6.77
C LEU A 80 1.73 7.61 -6.65
N ASN A 81 2.37 7.79 -7.80
CA ASN A 81 3.49 8.71 -7.89
C ASN A 81 2.96 10.12 -7.63
N GLY A 82 3.48 10.79 -6.59
CA GLY A 82 3.32 12.24 -6.49
C GLY A 82 3.83 12.93 -7.76
N PRO A 83 3.32 14.14 -8.07
CA PRO A 83 3.66 14.87 -9.29
C PRO A 83 5.17 15.06 -9.49
#